data_AF-A0A961AHH1-F1
#
_entry.id   AF-A0A961AHH1-F1
#
_cell.length_a   1.000
_cell.length_b   1.000
_cell.length_c   1.000
_cell.angle_alpha   90.00
_cell.angle_beta   90.00
_cell.angle_gamma   90.00
#
_symmetry.space_group_name_H-M   'P 1'
#
loop_
_entity.id
_entity.type
_entity.pdbx_description
1 polymer ?
#
loop_
_entity_poly.entity_id
_entity_poly.type
_entity_poly.pdbx_seq_one_letter_code
_entity_poly.pdbx_strand_id
1 'polypeptide(L)' 'VTDAHTTAASTLMHLERLMLHHGLTSYDATYLDLAYRLDVPIATQDKEMIAAAKSLKVGIL' A
#
# COMPACT_ATOMS: atom_id res chain seq x y z
N VAL A 1 -21.57 8.20 -2.37
CA VAL A 1 -21.52 8.86 -1.05
C VAL A 1 -20.06 8.89 -0.65
N THR A 2 -19.49 10.09 -0.58
CA THR A 2 -18.04 10.33 -0.47
C THR A 2 -17.65 10.34 1.00
N ASP A 3 -17.21 9.21 1.55
CA ASP A 3 -16.74 9.19 2.94
C ASP A 3 -15.24 9.55 3.00
N ALA A 4 -14.97 10.84 2.79
CA ALA A 4 -13.66 11.47 2.94
C ALA A 4 -13.32 11.74 4.43
N HIS A 5 -13.57 10.77 5.31
CA HIS A 5 -13.18 10.81 6.71
C HIS A 5 -12.44 9.52 7.11
N THR A 6 -11.41 9.15 6.35
CA THR A 6 -10.32 8.36 6.94
C THR A 6 -9.58 9.27 7.91
N THR A 7 -9.92 9.20 9.19
CA THR A 7 -9.18 9.89 10.25
C THR A 7 -7.74 9.41 10.26
N ALA A 8 -6.80 10.27 10.68
CA ALA A 8 -5.38 9.94 10.72
C ALA A 8 -5.10 8.59 11.44
N ALA A 9 -5.87 8.28 12.48
CA ALA A 9 -5.80 6.99 13.18
C ALA A 9 -6.16 5.80 12.29
N SER A 10 -7.21 5.91 11.46
CA SER A 10 -7.60 4.84 10.53
C SER A 10 -6.56 4.61 9.44
N THR A 11 -5.95 5.68 8.92
CA THR A 11 -4.85 5.58 7.95
C THR A 11 -3.63 4.91 8.58
N LEU A 12 -3.25 5.33 9.80
CA LEU A 12 -2.14 4.74 10.53
C LEU A 12 -2.35 3.25 10.79
N MET A 13 -3.53 2.83 11.28
CA MET A 13 -3.85 1.41 11.48
C MET A 13 -3.83 0.61 10.18
N HIS A 14 -4.21 1.22 9.05
CA HIS A 14 -4.13 0.56 7.75
C HIS A 14 -2.69 0.36 7.29
N LEU A 15 -1.86 1.40 7.36
CA LEU A 15 -0.45 1.34 6.98
C LEU A 15 0.34 0.39 7.91
N GLU A 16 0.06 0.41 9.20
CA GLU A 16 0.68 -0.51 10.16
C GLU A 16 0.39 -1.98 9.80
N ARG A 17 -0.85 -2.29 9.39
CA ARG A 17 -1.18 -3.64 8.91
C ARG A 17 -0.41 -4.03 7.65
N LEU A 18 -0.24 -3.12 6.70
CA LEU A 18 0.55 -3.36 5.49
C LEU A 18 2.03 -3.61 5.83
N MET A 19 2.60 -2.76 6.69
CA MET A 19 3.98 -2.88 7.16
C MET A 19 4.21 -4.23 7.85
N LEU A 20 3.36 -4.59 8.81
CA LEU A 20 3.53 -5.83 9.58
C LEU A 20 3.25 -7.09 8.76
N HIS A 21 2.27 -7.07 7.85
CA HIS A 21 1.90 -8.26 7.07
C HIS A 21 2.92 -8.56 5.97
N HIS A 22 3.53 -7.52 5.38
CA HIS A 22 4.43 -7.67 4.24
C HIS A 22 5.90 -7.37 4.55
N GLY A 23 6.23 -6.99 5.78
CA GLY A 23 7.59 -6.59 6.17
C GLY A 23 8.03 -5.24 5.58
N LEU A 24 7.09 -4.41 5.15
CA LEU A 24 7.38 -3.16 4.44
C LEU A 24 7.82 -2.04 5.39
N THR A 25 8.68 -1.16 4.88
CA THR A 25 8.92 0.14 5.53
C THR A 25 7.66 1.00 5.47
N SER A 26 7.58 2.04 6.31
CA SER A 26 6.46 3.00 6.23
C SER A 26 6.39 3.71 4.87
N TYR A 27 7.55 3.92 4.23
CA TYR A 27 7.63 4.48 2.89
C TYR A 27 6.99 3.55 1.86
N ASP A 28 7.38 2.28 1.89
CA ASP A 28 6.89 1.29 0.92
C ASP A 28 5.39 1.03 1.08
N ALA A 29 4.91 0.87 2.32
CA ALA A 29 3.49 0.70 2.61
C ALA A 29 2.66 1.90 2.13
N THR A 30 3.18 3.12 2.29
CA THR A 30 2.51 4.34 1.83
C THR A 30 2.44 4.41 0.30
N TYR A 31 3.52 4.05 -0.39
CA TYR A 31 3.53 4.02 -1.86
C TYR A 31 2.60 2.94 -2.41
N LEU A 32 2.55 1.78 -1.76
CA LEU A 32 1.68 0.69 -2.17
C LEU A 32 0.19 1.01 -1.94
N ASP A 33 -0.16 1.60 -0.80
CA ASP A 33 -1.51 2.13 -0.54
C ASP A 33 -1.90 3.21 -1.56
N LEU A 34 -0.98 4.11 -1.89
CA LEU A 34 -1.22 5.13 -2.90
C LEU A 34 -1.50 4.52 -4.29
N ALA A 35 -0.68 3.56 -4.72
CA ALA A 35 -0.86 2.87 -6.00
C ALA A 35 -2.20 2.14 -6.05
N TYR A 36 -2.57 1.45 -4.97
CA TYR A 36 -3.87 0.77 -4.83
C TYR A 36 -5.05 1.74 -4.92
N ARG A 37 -5.01 2.86 -4.18
CA ARG A 37 -6.10 3.86 -4.20
C ARG A 37 -6.27 4.56 -5.54
N LEU A 38 -5.18 4.74 -6.28
CA LEU A 38 -5.19 5.37 -7.59
C LEU A 38 -5.43 4.38 -8.74
N ASP A 39 -5.49 3.07 -8.46
CA ASP A 39 -5.59 2.00 -9.45
C ASP A 39 -4.49 2.09 -10.53
N VAL A 40 -3.25 2.34 -10.09
CA VAL A 40 -2.07 2.44 -10.96
C VAL A 40 -1.04 1.37 -10.61
N PRO A 41 -0.23 0.91 -11.57
CA PRO A 41 0.82 -0.04 -11.28
C PRO A 41 2.01 0.62 -10.56
N ILE A 42 2.77 -0.17 -9.80
CA ILE A 42 4.03 0.26 -9.18
C ILE A 42 5.23 -0.14 -10.05
N ALA A 43 6.12 0.80 -10.31
CA ALA A 43 7.39 0.55 -11.00
C ALA A 43 8.50 0.35 -9.96
N THR A 44 8.79 -0.89 -9.62
CA THR A 44 9.80 -1.22 -8.60
C THR A 44 10.54 -2.50 -8.94
N GLN A 45 11.82 -2.56 -8.60
CA GLN A 45 12.64 -3.78 -8.65
C GLN A 45 12.79 -4.44 -7.27
N ASP A 46 12.21 -3.83 -6.23
CA ASP A 46 12.27 -4.36 -4.88
C ASP A 46 11.39 -5.62 -4.76
N LYS A 47 12.00 -6.70 -4.27
CA LYS A 47 11.36 -8.03 -4.26
C LYS A 47 10.24 -8.12 -3.22
N GLU A 48 10.38 -7.44 -2.09
CA GLU A 48 9.40 -7.44 -1.01
C GLU A 48 8.17 -6.62 -1.44
N MET A 49 8.41 -5.46 -2.05
CA MET A 49 7.37 -4.64 -2.65
C MET A 49 6.62 -5.36 -3.77
N ILE A 50 7.33 -6.06 -4.67
CA ILE A 50 6.70 -6.88 -5.72
C ILE A 50 5.79 -7.96 -5.11
N ALA A 51 6.23 -8.61 -4.02
CA ALA A 51 5.44 -9.64 -3.36
C ALA A 51 4.17 -9.05 -2.72
N ALA A 52 4.30 -7.90 -2.04
CA ALA A 52 3.18 -7.19 -1.45
C ALA A 52 2.16 -6.73 -2.51
N ALA A 53 2.63 -6.12 -3.60
CA ALA A 53 1.81 -5.67 -4.72
C ALA A 53 1.01 -6.82 -5.36
N LYS A 54 1.63 -7.98 -5.56
CA LYS A 54 0.93 -9.18 -6.04
C LYS A 54 -0.17 -9.63 -5.09
N SER A 55 0.07 -9.62 -3.77
CA SER A 55 -0.94 -10.02 -2.78
C SER A 55 -2.16 -9.09 -2.77
N LEU A 56 -1.94 -7.80 -3.00
CA LEU A 56 -2.96 -6.75 -3.04
C LEU A 56 -3.56 -6.56 -4.44
N LYS A 57 -3.10 -7.34 -5.43
CA LYS A 57 -3.51 -7.24 -6.84
C LYS A 57 -3.25 -5.86 -7.46
N VAL A 58 -2.21 -5.17 -6.99
CA VAL A 58 -1.70 -3.95 -7.61
C VAL A 58 -0.83 -4.34 -8.80
N GLY A 59 -0.99 -3.64 -9.92
CA GLY A 59 -0.18 -3.86 -11.12
C GLY A 59 1.31 -3.60 -10.89
N ILE A 60 2.17 -4.23 -11.68
CA ILE A 60 3.64 -4.06 -11.59
C ILE A 60 4.17 -3.78 -12.99
N LEU A 61 5.08 -2.80 -13.11
CA LEU A 61 5.80 -2.45 -14.35
C LEU A 61 7.23 -3.00 -14.35
#